data_AF-A0A2R6F0J0-F1
#
_entry.id   AF-A0A2R6F0J0-F1
#
_cell.length_a   1.000
_cell.length_b   1.000
_cell.length_c   1.000
_cell.angle_alpha   90.00
_cell.angle_beta   90.00
_cell.angle_gamma   90.00
#
_symmetry.space_group_name_H-M   'P 1'
#
loop_
_entity.id
_entity.type
_entity.pdbx_description
1 polymer ?
#
loop_
_entity_poly.entity_id
_entity_poly.type
_entity_poly.pdbx_seq_one_letter_code
_entity_poly.pdbx_strand_id
1 'polypeptide(L)'
;RALGERLTPGEAEDLASALPDELAGVLGEVRGDGAEQLSAEEFLERVRNREAETDGVDATDAEDHVRAVMATLRKAVPREWEGVQNQLPDDFEGLFESPAS
;
A
#
# COMPACT_ATOMS: atom_id res chain seq x y z
N ARG A 1 -6.28 2.08 -0.20
CA ARG A 1 -6.60 2.69 -1.51
C ARG A 1 -5.36 2.87 -2.40
N ALA A 2 -4.33 3.65 -2.01
CA ALA A 2 -3.15 3.91 -2.85
C ALA A 2 -2.39 2.63 -3.31
N LEU A 3 -2.22 1.65 -2.43
CA LEU A 3 -1.59 0.38 -2.79
C LEU A 3 -2.39 -0.42 -3.82
N GLY A 4 -3.73 -0.40 -3.76
CA GLY A 4 -4.57 -1.06 -4.76
C GLY A 4 -4.46 -0.41 -6.15
N GLU A 5 -4.09 0.87 -6.24
CA GLU A 5 -3.92 1.59 -7.52
C GLU A 5 -2.61 1.20 -8.22
N ARG A 6 -1.65 0.65 -7.46
CA ARG A 6 -0.35 0.15 -7.92
C ARG A 6 -0.40 -1.25 -8.49
N LEU A 7 -1.23 -2.11 -7.90
CA LEU A 7 -1.27 -3.52 -8.22
C LEU A 7 -2.05 -3.77 -9.53
N THR A 8 -1.71 -4.87 -10.20
CA THR A 8 -2.57 -5.36 -11.28
C THR A 8 -3.94 -5.77 -10.70
N PRO A 9 -5.03 -5.76 -11.49
CA PRO A 9 -6.33 -6.19 -10.99
C PRO A 9 -6.32 -7.58 -10.34
N GLY A 10 -5.57 -8.53 -10.92
CA GLY A 10 -5.44 -9.88 -10.38
C GLY A 10 -4.71 -9.94 -9.03
N GLU A 11 -3.60 -9.22 -8.88
CA GLU A 11 -2.88 -9.18 -7.60
C GLU A 11 -3.62 -8.36 -6.54
N ALA A 12 -4.37 -7.32 -6.94
CA ALA A 12 -5.26 -6.60 -6.03
C ALA A 12 -6.38 -7.51 -5.50
N GLU A 13 -6.96 -8.35 -6.36
CA GLU A 13 -7.96 -9.36 -5.98
C GLU A 13 -7.36 -10.45 -5.08
N ASP A 14 -6.19 -10.98 -5.42
CA ASP A 14 -5.48 -11.98 -4.61
C ASP A 14 -5.15 -11.42 -3.22
N LEU A 15 -4.62 -10.20 -3.15
CA LEU A 15 -4.34 -9.51 -1.88
C LEU A 15 -5.63 -9.27 -1.08
N ALA A 16 -6.71 -8.82 -1.72
CA ALA A 16 -8.00 -8.60 -1.05
C ALA A 16 -8.58 -9.90 -0.48
N SER A 17 -8.43 -11.02 -1.21
CA SER A 17 -8.91 -12.34 -0.76
C SER A 17 -8.22 -12.86 0.50
N ALA A 18 -7.03 -12.35 0.78
CA ALA A 18 -6.22 -12.72 1.93
C ALA A 18 -6.37 -11.75 3.13
N LEU A 19 -7.17 -10.69 3.00
CA LEU A 19 -7.42 -9.70 4.04
C LEU A 19 -8.81 -9.86 4.69
N PRO A 20 -9.00 -9.39 5.95
CA PRO A 20 -10.32 -9.25 6.56
C PRO A 20 -11.25 -8.39 5.70
N ASP A 21 -12.56 -8.67 5.73
CA ASP A 21 -13.59 -8.07 4.85
C ASP A 21 -13.53 -6.53 4.78
N GLU A 22 -13.25 -5.89 5.92
CA GLU A 22 -13.18 -4.43 6.03
C GLU A 22 -12.00 -3.83 5.23
N LEU A 23 -10.86 -4.54 5.19
CA LEU A 23 -9.68 -4.14 4.42
C LEU A 23 -9.78 -4.60 2.95
N ALA A 24 -10.40 -5.75 2.71
CA ALA A 24 -10.70 -6.24 1.37
C ALA A 24 -11.62 -5.27 0.61
N GLY A 25 -12.62 -4.69 1.28
CA GLY A 25 -13.49 -3.65 0.71
C GLY A 25 -12.72 -2.42 0.23
N VAL A 26 -11.77 -1.93 1.04
CA VAL A 26 -10.93 -0.76 0.71
C VAL A 26 -10.02 -1.02 -0.50
N LEU A 27 -9.59 -2.26 -0.72
CA LEU A 27 -8.84 -2.65 -1.93
C LEU A 27 -9.77 -2.83 -3.14
N GLY A 28 -10.94 -3.45 -2.97
CA GLY A 28 -11.91 -3.68 -4.04
C GLY A 28 -12.60 -2.41 -4.57
N GLU A 29 -12.67 -1.35 -3.77
CA GLU A 29 -13.14 -0.02 -4.20
C GLU A 29 -12.14 0.72 -5.10
N VAL A 30 -10.93 0.17 -5.27
CA VAL A 30 -9.92 0.70 -6.18
C VAL A 30 -10.13 0.13 -7.58
N ARG A 31 -10.84 0.89 -8.41
CA ARG A 31 -10.86 0.69 -9.87
C ARG A 31 -9.85 1.61 -10.52
N GLY A 32 -8.58 1.22 -10.49
CA GLY A 32 -7.54 1.84 -11.31
C GLY A 32 -7.42 1.10 -12.64
N ASP A 33 -7.23 1.80 -13.75
CA ASP A 33 -7.01 1.22 -15.10
C ASP A 33 -5.66 0.47 -15.25
N GLY A 34 -5.03 0.10 -14.12
CA GLY A 34 -3.76 -0.62 -14.06
C GLY A 34 -2.56 0.30 -13.91
N ALA A 35 -1.70 -0.07 -12.97
CA ALA A 35 -0.26 0.21 -12.93
C ALA A 35 0.17 1.62 -13.35
N GLU A 36 -0.34 2.66 -12.69
CA GLU A 36 0.38 3.94 -12.70
C GLU A 36 1.77 3.67 -12.08
N GLN A 37 2.80 3.73 -12.92
CA GLN A 37 4.21 3.67 -12.51
C GLN A 37 4.55 4.98 -11.79
N LEU A 38 4.15 5.11 -10.53
CA LEU A 38 4.71 6.17 -9.68
C LEU A 38 5.90 5.60 -8.90
N SER A 39 6.92 6.43 -8.78
CA SER A 39 8.02 6.27 -7.83
C SER A 39 7.53 6.16 -6.39
N ALA A 40 8.42 5.75 -5.49
CA ALA A 40 8.16 5.74 -4.05
C ALA A 40 7.84 7.15 -3.53
N GLU A 41 8.53 8.18 -4.04
CA GLU A 41 8.30 9.58 -3.65
C GLU A 41 6.89 10.06 -4.03
N GLU A 42 6.47 9.84 -5.27
CA GLU A 42 5.14 10.21 -5.76
C GLU A 42 4.03 9.41 -5.04
N PHE A 43 4.31 8.14 -4.69
CA PHE A 43 3.41 7.35 -3.87
C PHE A 43 3.22 7.96 -2.47
N LEU A 44 4.31 8.30 -1.80
CA LEU A 44 4.29 8.94 -0.48
C LEU A 44 3.59 10.30 -0.52
N GLU A 45 3.82 11.09 -1.56
CA GLU A 45 3.11 12.36 -1.74
C GLU A 45 1.60 12.15 -1.86
N ARG A 46 1.17 11.13 -2.61
CA ARG A 46 -0.25 10.82 -2.77
C ARG A 46 -0.89 10.27 -1.50
N VAL A 47 -0.14 9.50 -0.70
CA VAL A 47 -0.58 9.06 0.64
C VAL A 47 -0.75 10.27 1.55
N ARG A 48 0.28 11.12 1.65
CA ARG A 48 0.25 12.36 2.44
C ARG A 48 -0.92 13.27 2.08
N ASN A 49 -1.17 13.49 0.79
CA ASN A 49 -2.29 14.32 0.34
C ASN A 49 -3.64 13.75 0.79
N ARG A 50 -3.82 12.43 0.71
CA ARG A 50 -5.06 11.75 1.12
C ARG A 50 -5.29 11.75 2.62
N GLU A 51 -4.23 11.57 3.39
CA GLU A 51 -4.29 11.65 4.85
C GLU A 51 -4.68 13.05 5.30
N ALA A 52 -4.07 14.08 4.70
CA ALA A 52 -4.41 15.48 4.97
C ALA A 52 -5.87 15.83 4.62
N GLU A 53 -6.48 15.14 3.66
CA GLU A 53 -7.89 15.31 3.28
C GLU A 53 -8.87 14.58 4.23
N THR A 54 -8.45 13.47 4.82
CA THR A 54 -9.35 12.54 5.55
C THR A 54 -9.30 12.73 7.06
N ASP A 55 -8.10 13.01 7.58
CA ASP A 55 -7.84 13.13 8.99
C ASP A 55 -7.10 14.46 9.21
N GLY A 56 -7.74 15.41 9.89
CA GLY A 56 -7.07 16.62 10.37
C GLY A 56 -6.04 16.33 11.48
N VAL A 57 -5.30 15.23 11.35
CA VAL A 57 -4.46 14.60 12.36
C VAL A 57 -3.00 14.90 12.07
N ASP A 58 -2.29 15.26 13.13
CA ASP A 58 -0.84 15.44 13.20
C ASP A 58 -0.08 14.43 12.34
N ALA A 59 0.78 14.97 11.48
CA ALA A 59 1.66 14.23 10.58
C ALA A 59 2.58 13.29 11.38
N THR A 60 2.10 12.07 11.64
CA THR A 60 3.03 10.94 11.57
C THR A 60 3.55 10.95 10.14
N ASP A 61 4.86 10.83 9.93
CA ASP A 61 5.43 10.90 8.59
C ASP A 61 4.69 9.88 7.70
N ALA A 62 4.19 10.30 6.53
CA ALA A 62 3.45 9.42 5.63
C ALA A 62 4.29 8.17 5.29
N GLU A 63 5.62 8.32 5.33
CA GLU A 63 6.59 7.23 5.24
C GLU A 63 6.45 6.20 6.37
N ASP A 64 6.36 6.63 7.63
CA ASP A 64 6.19 5.75 8.79
C ASP A 64 4.85 5.01 8.75
N HIS A 65 3.77 5.69 8.34
CA HIS A 65 2.48 5.03 8.17
C HIS A 65 2.51 3.99 7.05
N VAL A 66 3.11 4.32 5.89
CA VAL A 66 3.30 3.36 4.80
C VAL A 66 4.11 2.16 5.26
N ARG A 67 5.23 2.35 5.97
CA ARG A 67 6.02 1.25 6.53
C ARG A 67 5.21 0.39 7.50
N ALA A 68 4.39 0.99 8.35
CA ALA A 68 3.53 0.26 9.28
C ALA A 68 2.48 -0.61 8.55
N VAL A 69 1.87 -0.07 7.48
CA VAL A 69 0.95 -0.81 6.61
C VAL A 69 1.67 -1.96 5.90
N MET A 70 2.82 -1.71 5.29
CA MET A 70 3.62 -2.74 4.60
C MET A 70 4.05 -3.86 5.55
N ALA A 71 4.52 -3.51 6.76
CA ALA A 71 4.88 -4.49 7.78
C ALA A 71 3.68 -5.33 8.25
N THR A 72 2.48 -4.73 8.29
CA THR A 72 1.23 -5.43 8.62
C THR A 72 0.82 -6.39 7.51
N LEU A 73 0.86 -5.95 6.25
CA LEU A 73 0.55 -6.79 5.09
C LEU A 73 1.51 -7.97 4.99
N ARG A 74 2.82 -7.76 5.15
CA ARG A 74 3.82 -8.83 5.17
C ARG A 74 3.51 -9.93 6.20
N LYS A 75 2.95 -9.56 7.35
CA LYS A 75 2.55 -10.52 8.41
C LYS A 75 1.22 -11.20 8.11
N ALA A 76 0.27 -10.47 7.54
CA ALA A 76 -1.08 -10.94 7.28
C ALA A 76 -1.15 -11.89 6.06
N VAL A 77 -0.37 -11.58 5.01
CA VAL A 77 -0.45 -12.26 3.71
C VAL A 77 0.93 -12.78 3.24
N PRO A 78 1.62 -13.61 4.03
CA PRO A 78 3.02 -13.97 3.75
C PRO A 78 3.22 -14.77 2.46
N ARG A 79 2.18 -15.41 1.91
CA ARG A 79 2.29 -16.14 0.63
C ARG A 79 2.15 -15.21 -0.57
N GLU A 80 1.29 -14.20 -0.44
CA GLU A 80 0.94 -13.25 -1.49
C GLU A 80 1.91 -12.05 -1.52
N TRP A 81 2.68 -11.85 -0.44
CA TRP A 81 3.64 -10.75 -0.28
C TRP A 81 4.70 -10.67 -1.39
N GLU A 82 5.25 -11.80 -1.84
CA GLU A 82 6.25 -11.81 -2.91
C GLU A 82 5.69 -11.26 -4.23
N GLY A 83 4.42 -11.55 -4.55
CA GLY A 83 3.73 -10.98 -5.71
C GLY A 83 3.59 -9.46 -5.60
N VAL A 84 3.16 -8.97 -4.43
CA VAL A 84 3.06 -7.53 -4.15
C VAL A 84 4.41 -6.82 -4.34
N GLN A 85 5.51 -7.41 -3.86
CA GLN A 85 6.84 -6.82 -4.02
C GLN A 85 7.27 -6.74 -5.48
N ASN A 86 6.98 -7.77 -6.28
CA ASN A 86 7.37 -7.82 -7.70
C ASN A 86 6.67 -6.76 -8.57
N GLN A 87 5.59 -6.13 -8.08
CA GLN A 87 4.89 -5.05 -8.77
C GLN A 87 5.35 -3.65 -8.37
N LEU A 88 6.20 -3.55 -7.35
CA LEU A 88 6.71 -2.28 -6.86
C LEU A 88 8.12 -2.05 -7.43
N PRO A 89 8.43 -0.84 -7.92
CA PRO A 89 9.78 -0.54 -8.38
C PRO A 89 10.81 -0.64 -7.23
N ASP A 90 12.08 -0.84 -7.57
CA ASP A 90 13.18 -1.06 -6.62
C ASP A 90 13.33 0.08 -5.58
N ASP A 91 12.87 1.30 -5.90
CA ASP A 91 12.91 2.43 -4.98
C ASP A 91 11.93 2.31 -3.78
N PHE A 92 11.04 1.32 -3.80
CA PHE A 92 10.17 0.96 -2.65
C PHE A 92 10.87 0.09 -1.60
N GLU A 93 12.07 -0.43 -1.85
CA GLU A 93 12.74 -1.34 -0.91
C GLU A 93 12.86 -0.77 0.51
N GLY A 94 13.17 0.54 0.63
CA GLY A 94 13.28 1.23 1.91
C GLY A 94 11.95 1.44 2.66
N LEU A 95 10.80 1.16 2.01
CA LEU A 95 9.47 1.18 2.60
C LEU A 95 9.01 -0.20 3.11
N PHE A 96 9.73 -1.28 2.76
CA PHE A 96 9.46 -2.63 3.27
C PHE A 96 10.07 -2.89 4.64
N GLU A 97 11.01 -2.03 5.07
CA GLU A 97 11.59 -2.09 6.39
C GLU A 97 10.57 -1.65 7.44
N SER A 98 10.50 -2.39 8.55
CA SER A 98 9.65 -1.97 9.67
C SER A 98 10.21 -0.69 10.28
N PRO A 99 9.37 0.28 10.70
CA PRO A 99 9.86 1.47 11.38
C PRO A 99 10.63 1.03 12.63
N ALA A 100 11.78 1.65 12.88
CA ALA A 100 12.57 1.38 14.08
C ALA A 100 11.67 1.63 15.30
N SER A 101 11.46 0.58 16.12
CA SER A 101 10.61 0.63 17.31
C SER A 101 11.15 1.54 18.40
#